data_AF-A0A7X6XFL3-F1
#
_entry.id   AF-A0A7X6XFL3-F1
#
_cell.length_a   1.000
_cell.length_b   1.000
_cell.length_c   1.000
_cell.angle_alpha   90.00
_cell.angle_beta   90.00
_cell.angle_gamma   90.00
#
_symmetry.space_group_name_H-M   'P 1'
#
loop_
_entity.id
_entity.type
_entity.pdbx_description
1 polymer ?
#
loop_
_entity_poly.entity_id
_entity_poly.type
_entity_poly.pdbx_seq_one_letter_code
_entity_poly.pdbx_strand_id
1 'polypeptide(L)'
;MKRTNNYIALLLVCLFAFGGLSAQTPKNRTSTTIVADVLAQLPAQKQPQYNQLMADLVGTGEEGLMMLINSMNEPGPKSNEKTDFAISGWTNFVAKDEAKRLEAANTYAKALGMNLHEETKAFIIRQLEMIGAEENIDVLASLLTSERFVGPASQALVAIRSAKANDAIVTALRNATSEEMKIQLVNAVAQS
;
A
#
# COMPACT_ATOMS: atom_id res chain seq x y z
N MET A 1 -40.82 -3.07 56.14
CA MET A 1 -40.35 -2.46 54.87
C MET A 1 -38.91 -1.92 54.88
N LYS A 2 -38.18 -1.85 56.01
CA LYS A 2 -36.79 -1.34 56.01
C LYS A 2 -35.72 -2.35 55.55
N ARG A 3 -35.97 -3.67 55.64
CA ARG A 3 -35.00 -4.70 55.26
C ARG A 3 -34.82 -4.86 53.75
N THR A 4 -35.88 -4.69 52.95
CA THR A 4 -35.82 -4.80 51.48
C THR A 4 -35.05 -3.65 50.82
N ASN A 5 -35.05 -2.45 51.43
CA ASN A 5 -34.35 -1.28 50.91
C ASN A 5 -32.81 -1.42 50.98
N ASN A 6 -32.30 -2.17 51.96
CA ASN A 6 -30.86 -2.43 52.10
C ASN A 6 -30.35 -3.39 51.03
N TYR A 7 -31.16 -4.35 50.57
CA TYR A 7 -30.77 -5.27 49.49
C TYR A 7 -30.78 -4.58 48.12
N ILE A 8 -31.72 -3.66 47.89
CA ILE A 8 -31.78 -2.86 46.65
C ILE A 8 -30.57 -1.92 46.56
N ALA A 9 -30.19 -1.27 47.67
CA ALA A 9 -28.99 -0.45 47.73
C ALA A 9 -27.71 -1.28 47.51
N LEU A 10 -27.64 -2.50 48.04
CA LEU A 10 -26.50 -3.41 47.82
C LEU A 10 -26.39 -3.86 46.35
N LEU A 11 -27.52 -4.09 45.68
CA LEU A 11 -27.59 -4.53 44.28
C LEU A 11 -27.21 -3.40 43.31
N LEU A 12 -27.55 -2.15 43.64
CA LEU A 12 -27.15 -0.96 42.88
C LEU A 12 -25.66 -0.61 42.99
N VAL A 13 -25.05 -0.86 44.15
CA VAL A 13 -23.59 -0.65 44.36
C VAL A 13 -22.77 -1.72 43.61
N CYS A 14 -23.26 -2.97 43.53
CA CYS A 14 -22.63 -4.01 42.72
C CYS A 14 -22.70 -3.73 41.21
N LEU A 15 -23.77 -3.07 40.73
CA LEU A 15 -23.90 -2.70 39.31
C LEU A 15 -22.89 -1.61 38.88
N PHE A 16 -22.51 -0.70 39.79
CA PHE A 16 -21.55 0.37 39.51
C PHE A 16 -20.08 -0.08 39.61
N ALA A 17 -19.79 -1.16 40.35
CA ALA A 17 -18.44 -1.71 40.48
C ALA A 17 -17.95 -2.45 39.21
N PHE A 18 -18.85 -2.73 38.26
CA PHE A 18 -18.53 -3.36 36.96
C PHE A 18 -18.55 -2.37 35.78
N GLY A 19 -18.70 -1.07 36.04
CA GLY A 19 -18.76 -0.01 35.01
C GLY A 19 -17.45 0.31 34.29
N GLY A 20 -16.38 -0.43 34.55
CA GLY A 20 -15.14 -0.38 33.78
C GLY A 20 -15.19 -1.29 32.56
N LEU A 21 -16.18 -1.10 31.67
CA LEU A 21 -16.07 -1.62 30.31
C LEU A 21 -15.00 -0.78 29.61
N SER A 22 -13.74 -1.15 29.80
CA SER A 22 -12.73 -0.89 28.78
C SER A 22 -13.32 -1.41 27.48
N ALA A 23 -13.60 -0.51 26.54
CA ALA A 23 -13.87 -0.89 25.16
C ALA A 23 -12.63 -1.64 24.67
N GLN A 24 -12.64 -2.97 24.83
CA GLN A 24 -11.63 -3.82 24.26
C GLN A 24 -11.80 -3.66 22.75
N THR A 25 -10.90 -2.91 22.12
CA THR A 25 -10.58 -3.17 20.72
C THR A 25 -10.40 -4.68 20.60
N PRO A 26 -11.12 -5.38 19.68
CA PRO A 26 -11.02 -6.82 19.62
C PRO A 26 -9.55 -7.16 19.38
N LYS A 27 -8.90 -7.74 20.40
CA LYS A 27 -7.45 -7.96 20.46
C LYS A 27 -6.96 -8.98 19.40
N ASN A 28 -7.85 -9.44 18.52
CA ASN A 28 -7.68 -10.48 17.51
C ASN A 28 -8.41 -10.13 16.19
N ARG A 29 -8.32 -8.87 15.71
CA ARG A 29 -8.74 -8.60 14.33
C ARG A 29 -7.66 -9.11 13.39
N THR A 30 -8.01 -10.02 12.48
CA THR A 30 -7.10 -10.51 11.45
C THR A 30 -6.89 -9.44 10.37
N SER A 31 -5.78 -9.51 9.64
CA SER A 31 -5.50 -8.64 8.49
C SER A 31 -6.66 -8.62 7.49
N THR A 32 -7.27 -9.77 7.21
CA THR A 32 -8.47 -9.88 6.36
C THR A 32 -9.65 -9.05 6.86
N THR A 33 -9.96 -9.10 8.16
CA THR A 33 -11.06 -8.33 8.74
C THR A 33 -10.76 -6.83 8.77
N ILE A 34 -9.49 -6.44 8.93
CA ILE A 34 -9.09 -5.02 8.88
C ILE A 34 -9.23 -4.48 7.45
N VAL A 35 -8.67 -5.19 6.46
CA VAL A 35 -8.74 -4.81 5.05
C VAL A 35 -10.20 -4.64 4.59
N ALA A 36 -11.07 -5.62 4.89
CA ALA A 36 -12.48 -5.57 4.51
C ALA A 36 -13.21 -4.35 5.11
N ASP A 37 -13.01 -4.08 6.40
CA ASP A 37 -13.65 -2.96 7.09
C ASP A 37 -13.15 -1.60 6.62
N VAL A 38 -11.86 -1.50 6.29
CA VAL A 38 -11.29 -0.28 5.71
C VAL A 38 -11.89 -0.03 4.33
N LEU A 39 -11.92 -1.03 3.45
CA LEU A 39 -12.52 -0.91 2.12
C LEU A 39 -14.02 -0.57 2.16
N ALA A 40 -14.74 -1.01 3.20
CA ALA A 40 -16.14 -0.66 3.39
C ALA A 40 -16.33 0.84 3.73
N GLN A 41 -15.35 1.47 4.37
CA GLN A 41 -15.40 2.85 4.84
C GLN A 41 -14.71 3.85 3.91
N LEU A 42 -14.01 3.37 2.88
CA LEU A 42 -13.37 4.22 1.87
C LEU A 42 -14.35 4.60 0.74
N PRO A 43 -14.26 5.84 0.22
CA PRO A 43 -13.39 6.94 0.69
C PRO A 43 -13.92 7.57 1.99
N ALA A 44 -13.00 7.94 2.89
CA ALA A 44 -13.37 8.62 4.13
C ALA A 44 -13.79 10.08 3.87
N GLN A 45 -14.84 10.55 4.54
CA GLN A 45 -15.36 11.90 4.35
C GLN A 45 -14.56 12.98 5.10
N LYS A 46 -13.79 12.58 6.12
CA LYS A 46 -13.05 13.50 7.01
C LYS A 46 -11.61 13.02 7.20
N GLN A 47 -10.68 13.98 7.26
CA GLN A 47 -9.25 13.70 7.44
C GLN A 47 -8.92 12.81 8.67
N PRO A 48 -9.50 13.03 9.86
CA PRO A 48 -9.19 12.18 11.01
C PRO A 48 -9.60 10.72 10.80
N GLN A 49 -10.75 10.49 10.14
CA GLN A 49 -11.20 9.15 9.80
C GLN A 49 -10.28 8.52 8.76
N TYR A 50 -9.90 9.27 7.72
CA TYR A 50 -8.94 8.81 6.72
C TYR A 50 -7.62 8.36 7.37
N ASN A 51 -7.05 9.19 8.25
CA ASN A 51 -5.81 8.89 8.95
C ASN A 51 -5.92 7.62 9.80
N GLN A 52 -7.05 7.42 10.49
CA GLN A 52 -7.28 6.21 11.28
C GLN A 52 -7.36 4.97 10.38
N LEU A 53 -8.14 5.03 9.29
CA LEU A 53 -8.27 3.92 8.35
C LEU A 53 -6.93 3.56 7.71
N MET A 54 -6.12 4.55 7.34
CA MET A 54 -4.78 4.29 6.81
C MET A 54 -3.83 3.73 7.87
N ALA A 55 -3.90 4.20 9.11
CA ALA A 55 -3.11 3.64 10.20
C ALA A 55 -3.49 2.17 10.49
N ASP A 56 -4.78 1.85 10.51
CA ASP A 56 -5.28 0.48 10.68
C ASP A 56 -4.81 -0.41 9.54
N LEU A 57 -4.96 0.08 8.30
CA LEU A 57 -4.57 -0.64 7.10
C LEU A 57 -3.06 -0.89 7.06
N VAL A 58 -2.24 0.14 7.26
CA VAL A 58 -0.78 0.03 7.32
C VAL A 58 -0.32 -0.88 8.46
N GLY A 59 -1.05 -0.91 9.58
CA GLY A 59 -0.79 -1.83 10.69
C GLY A 59 -0.93 -3.31 10.35
N THR A 60 -1.52 -3.66 9.19
CA THR A 60 -1.57 -5.05 8.69
C THR A 60 -0.28 -5.50 7.99
N GLY A 61 0.64 -4.58 7.72
CA GLY A 61 1.93 -4.84 7.08
C GLY A 61 1.84 -5.47 5.69
N GLU A 62 2.91 -6.17 5.29
CA GLU A 62 3.00 -6.88 4.00
C GLU A 62 1.75 -7.72 3.67
N GLU A 63 1.21 -8.45 4.67
CA GLU A 63 0.08 -9.37 4.48
C GLU A 63 -1.15 -8.64 3.92
N GLY A 64 -1.56 -7.53 4.53
CA GLY A 64 -2.74 -6.79 4.09
C GLY A 64 -2.51 -6.02 2.80
N LEU A 65 -1.31 -5.49 2.58
CA LEU A 65 -0.98 -4.84 1.29
C LEU A 65 -1.01 -5.87 0.15
N MET A 66 -0.49 -7.08 0.38
CA MET A 66 -0.55 -8.17 -0.61
C MET A 66 -2.00 -8.66 -0.83
N MET A 67 -2.84 -8.69 0.20
CA MET A 67 -4.28 -8.95 0.03
C MET A 67 -4.95 -7.93 -0.88
N LEU A 68 -4.66 -6.64 -0.71
CA LEU A 68 -5.19 -5.58 -1.57
C LEU A 68 -4.78 -5.79 -3.02
N ILE A 69 -3.49 -6.03 -3.28
CA ILE A 69 -2.94 -6.22 -4.62
C ILE A 69 -3.60 -7.44 -5.30
N ASN A 70 -3.70 -8.57 -4.58
CA ASN A 70 -4.31 -9.80 -5.11
C ASN A 70 -5.83 -9.70 -5.27
N SER A 71 -6.48 -8.76 -4.59
CA SER A 71 -7.93 -8.52 -4.73
C SER A 71 -8.30 -7.62 -5.91
N MET A 72 -7.30 -7.03 -6.57
CA MET A 72 -7.54 -6.20 -7.76
C MET A 72 -8.12 -7.05 -8.88
N ASN A 73 -9.23 -6.59 -9.45
CA ASN A 73 -9.85 -7.22 -10.59
C ASN A 73 -9.00 -7.00 -11.85
N GLU A 74 -9.12 -7.93 -12.79
CA GLU A 74 -8.61 -7.74 -14.14
C GLU A 74 -9.29 -6.54 -14.82
N PRO A 75 -8.66 -5.93 -15.84
CA PRO A 75 -9.28 -4.88 -16.63
C PRO A 75 -10.65 -5.33 -17.16
N GLY A 76 -11.70 -4.58 -16.85
CA GLY A 76 -13.06 -4.97 -17.20
C GLY A 76 -14.13 -4.20 -16.43
N PRO A 77 -15.37 -4.73 -16.37
CA PRO A 77 -16.50 -4.01 -15.79
C PRO A 77 -16.47 -3.94 -14.26
N LYS A 78 -15.66 -4.77 -13.59
CA LYS A 78 -15.52 -4.73 -12.13
C LYS A 78 -14.56 -3.60 -11.75
N SER A 79 -15.05 -2.70 -10.89
CA SER A 79 -14.27 -1.53 -10.45
C SER A 79 -13.19 -1.92 -9.43
N ASN A 80 -12.02 -1.30 -9.57
CA ASN A 80 -10.93 -1.31 -8.59
C ASN A 80 -10.85 -0.01 -7.78
N GLU A 81 -11.82 0.92 -7.90
CA GLU A 81 -11.73 2.25 -7.26
C GLU A 81 -11.38 2.20 -5.77
N LYS A 82 -11.98 1.27 -5.02
CA LYS A 82 -11.72 1.15 -3.57
C LYS A 82 -10.34 0.59 -3.26
N THR A 83 -9.90 -0.42 -4.01
CA THR A 83 -8.58 -1.02 -3.84
C THR A 83 -7.48 -0.08 -4.32
N ASP A 84 -7.69 0.62 -5.44
CA ASP A 84 -6.80 1.67 -5.95
C ASP A 84 -6.65 2.81 -4.95
N PHE A 85 -7.77 3.27 -4.36
CA PHE A 85 -7.76 4.29 -3.32
C PHE A 85 -7.03 3.83 -2.06
N ALA A 86 -7.26 2.58 -1.62
CA ALA A 86 -6.60 2.01 -0.46
C ALA A 86 -5.09 1.88 -0.65
N ILE A 87 -4.65 1.35 -1.80
CA ILE A 87 -3.23 1.17 -2.13
C ILE A 87 -2.54 2.53 -2.28
N SER A 88 -3.13 3.46 -3.05
CA SER A 88 -2.56 4.80 -3.21
C SER A 88 -2.55 5.57 -1.89
N GLY A 89 -3.58 5.39 -1.06
CA GLY A 89 -3.65 5.96 0.28
C GLY A 89 -2.56 5.41 1.20
N TRP A 90 -2.33 4.09 1.17
CA TRP A 90 -1.24 3.43 1.88
C TRP A 90 0.11 4.06 1.49
N THR A 91 0.41 4.10 0.20
CA THR A 91 1.67 4.66 -0.33
C THR A 91 1.92 6.08 0.16
N ASN A 92 0.92 6.95 0.02
CA ASN A 92 1.02 8.35 0.46
C ASN A 92 1.17 8.48 1.98
N PHE A 93 0.47 7.63 2.74
CA PHE A 93 0.49 7.67 4.20
C PHE A 93 1.85 7.28 4.77
N VAL A 94 2.54 6.31 4.15
CA VAL A 94 3.85 5.84 4.61
C VAL A 94 5.04 6.61 4.03
N ALA A 95 4.83 7.44 3.00
CA ALA A 95 5.93 8.06 2.23
C ALA A 95 6.99 8.82 3.07
N LYS A 96 6.59 9.36 4.23
CA LYS A 96 7.49 10.11 5.15
C LYS A 96 8.03 9.28 6.32
N ASP A 97 7.57 8.05 6.49
CA ASP A 97 8.03 7.10 7.51
C ASP A 97 8.96 6.09 6.83
N GLU A 98 10.28 6.24 6.99
CA GLU A 98 11.28 5.48 6.25
C GLU A 98 11.10 3.96 6.37
N ALA A 99 10.84 3.45 7.58
CA ALA A 99 10.69 2.01 7.80
C ALA A 99 9.44 1.47 7.09
N LYS A 100 8.30 2.14 7.25
CA LYS A 100 7.04 1.72 6.62
C LYS A 100 7.04 1.93 5.12
N ARG A 101 7.71 2.99 4.65
CA ARG A 101 7.94 3.26 3.23
C ARG A 101 8.71 2.10 2.60
N LEU A 102 9.80 1.68 3.22
CA LEU A 102 10.63 0.59 2.70
C LEU A 102 9.89 -0.75 2.75
N GLU A 103 9.13 -1.04 3.81
CA GLU A 103 8.28 -2.24 3.88
C GLU A 103 7.25 -2.29 2.74
N ALA A 104 6.54 -1.17 2.49
CA ALA A 104 5.58 -1.07 1.40
C ALA A 104 6.25 -1.21 0.03
N ALA A 105 7.37 -0.52 -0.20
CA ALA A 105 8.12 -0.59 -1.45
C ALA A 105 8.62 -2.02 -1.73
N ASN A 106 9.13 -2.72 -0.72
CA ASN A 106 9.56 -4.12 -0.86
C ASN A 106 8.39 -5.07 -1.10
N THR A 107 7.22 -4.79 -0.53
CA THR A 107 5.98 -5.52 -0.82
C THR A 107 5.56 -5.34 -2.29
N TYR A 108 5.63 -4.11 -2.81
CA TYR A 108 5.38 -3.83 -4.23
C TYR A 108 6.38 -4.54 -5.14
N ALA A 109 7.67 -4.50 -4.80
CA ALA A 109 8.71 -5.22 -5.53
C ALA A 109 8.44 -6.73 -5.58
N LYS A 110 8.05 -7.33 -4.45
CA LYS A 110 7.65 -8.74 -4.37
C LYS A 110 6.44 -9.05 -5.25
N ALA A 111 5.44 -8.17 -5.23
CA ALA A 111 4.23 -8.33 -6.05
C ALA A 111 4.54 -8.31 -7.56
N LEU A 112 5.51 -7.53 -8.02
CA LEU A 112 5.92 -7.50 -9.44
C LEU A 112 6.50 -8.83 -9.95
N GLY A 113 7.03 -9.65 -9.05
CA GLY A 113 7.47 -11.03 -9.34
C GLY A 113 6.32 -12.03 -9.48
N MET A 114 5.08 -11.65 -9.18
CA MET A 114 3.91 -12.51 -9.29
C MET A 114 3.26 -12.44 -10.69
N ASN A 115 2.39 -13.41 -10.97
CA ASN A 115 1.57 -13.41 -12.19
C ASN A 115 0.38 -12.46 -12.04
N LEU A 116 0.65 -11.16 -12.12
CA LEU A 116 -0.35 -10.09 -12.12
C LEU A 116 -0.64 -9.61 -13.53
N HIS A 117 -1.85 -9.07 -13.75
CA HIS A 117 -2.19 -8.38 -15.00
C HIS A 117 -1.27 -7.20 -15.26
N GLU A 118 -1.06 -6.88 -16.53
CA GLU A 118 -0.16 -5.78 -16.93
C GLU A 118 -0.58 -4.43 -16.35
N GLU A 119 -1.88 -4.14 -16.28
CA GLU A 119 -2.40 -2.91 -15.67
C GLU A 119 -2.12 -2.84 -14.17
N THR A 120 -2.27 -3.97 -13.46
CA THR A 120 -1.89 -4.06 -12.05
C THR A 120 -0.38 -3.83 -11.90
N LYS A 121 0.46 -4.47 -12.72
CA LYS A 121 1.91 -4.23 -12.69
C LYS A 121 2.25 -2.76 -12.95
N ALA A 122 1.65 -2.13 -13.96
CA ALA A 122 1.84 -0.71 -14.25
C ALA A 122 1.38 0.20 -13.10
N PHE A 123 0.30 -0.17 -12.40
CA PHE A 123 -0.12 0.53 -11.19
C PHE A 123 0.88 0.38 -10.05
N ILE A 124 1.40 -0.84 -9.79
CA ILE A 124 2.41 -1.08 -8.76
C ILE A 124 3.73 -0.36 -9.05
N ILE A 125 4.16 -0.30 -10.32
CA ILE A 125 5.35 0.49 -10.72
C ILE A 125 5.16 1.98 -10.38
N ARG A 126 3.97 2.54 -10.62
CA ARG A 126 3.67 3.93 -10.24
C ARG A 126 3.65 4.14 -8.72
N GLN A 127 3.30 3.12 -7.93
CA GLN A 127 3.46 3.20 -6.47
C GLN A 127 4.95 3.23 -6.09
N LEU A 128 5.77 2.40 -6.72
CA LEU A 128 7.24 2.42 -6.54
C LEU A 128 7.88 3.73 -7.00
N GLU A 129 7.35 4.40 -8.01
CA GLU A 129 7.82 5.72 -8.41
C GLU A 129 7.68 6.75 -7.27
N MET A 130 6.64 6.63 -6.43
CA MET A 130 6.41 7.56 -5.33
C MET A 130 7.26 7.27 -4.09
N ILE A 131 7.57 6.01 -3.81
CA ILE A 131 8.16 5.59 -2.53
C ILE A 131 9.35 4.64 -2.62
N GLY A 132 9.75 4.24 -3.82
CA GLY A 132 10.82 3.28 -4.07
C GLY A 132 12.17 3.75 -3.54
N ALA A 133 13.01 2.78 -3.23
CA ALA A 133 14.37 2.98 -2.74
C ALA A 133 15.36 2.11 -3.54
N GLU A 134 16.65 2.19 -3.21
CA GLU A 134 17.70 1.48 -3.96
C GLU A 134 17.51 -0.05 -3.98
N GLU A 135 16.87 -0.60 -2.95
CA GLU A 135 16.50 -2.01 -2.83
C GLU A 135 15.54 -2.46 -3.94
N ASN A 136 14.80 -1.53 -4.55
CA ASN A 136 13.82 -1.82 -5.60
C ASN A 136 14.40 -1.65 -7.02
N ILE A 137 15.65 -1.21 -7.15
CA ILE A 137 16.27 -0.95 -8.47
C ILE A 137 16.31 -2.22 -9.32
N ASP A 138 16.68 -3.36 -8.74
CA ASP A 138 16.91 -4.57 -9.52
C ASP A 138 15.60 -5.09 -10.15
N VAL A 139 14.48 -5.02 -9.41
CA VAL A 139 13.16 -5.39 -9.95
C VAL A 139 12.70 -4.39 -11.02
N LEU A 140 12.91 -3.09 -10.82
CA LEU A 140 12.53 -2.06 -11.80
C LEU A 140 13.38 -2.16 -13.08
N ALA A 141 14.68 -2.41 -12.93
CA ALA A 141 15.61 -2.61 -14.05
C ALA A 141 15.22 -3.80 -14.92
N SER A 142 14.74 -4.90 -14.31
CA SER A 142 14.28 -6.07 -15.05
C SER A 142 13.11 -5.75 -16.01
N LEU A 143 12.28 -4.76 -15.65
CA LEU A 143 11.11 -4.34 -16.42
C LEU A 143 11.45 -3.41 -17.59
N LEU A 144 12.68 -2.87 -17.64
CA LEU A 144 13.12 -2.02 -18.75
C LEU A 144 13.29 -2.78 -20.07
N THR A 145 13.23 -4.12 -20.04
CA THR A 145 13.29 -4.97 -21.24
C THR A 145 11.94 -5.15 -21.93
N SER A 146 10.86 -4.69 -21.31
CA SER A 146 9.50 -4.78 -21.85
C SER A 146 9.04 -3.41 -22.35
N GLU A 147 8.67 -3.30 -23.62
CA GLU A 147 8.08 -2.06 -24.17
C GLU A 147 6.87 -1.58 -23.36
N ARG A 148 6.08 -2.51 -22.81
CA ARG A 148 4.92 -2.20 -21.98
C ARG A 148 5.28 -1.49 -20.68
N PHE A 149 6.45 -1.79 -20.10
CA PHE A 149 6.84 -1.31 -18.77
C PHE A 149 8.03 -0.36 -18.77
N VAL A 150 8.78 -0.23 -19.88
CA VAL A 150 9.99 0.60 -19.96
C VAL A 150 9.71 2.06 -19.60
N GLY A 151 8.57 2.61 -20.04
CA GLY A 151 8.13 3.96 -19.66
C GLY A 151 7.99 4.11 -18.14
N PRO A 152 7.00 3.47 -17.49
CA PRO A 152 6.80 3.63 -16.06
C PRO A 152 7.98 3.14 -15.20
N ALA A 153 8.68 2.07 -15.58
CA ALA A 153 9.81 1.56 -14.81
C ALA A 153 11.02 2.52 -14.85
N SER A 154 11.27 3.15 -16.01
CA SER A 154 12.35 4.15 -16.11
C SER A 154 12.05 5.40 -15.28
N GLN A 155 10.79 5.85 -15.23
CA GLN A 155 10.39 6.97 -14.36
C GLN A 155 10.54 6.62 -12.87
N ALA A 156 10.15 5.41 -12.47
CA ALA A 156 10.37 4.94 -11.11
C ALA A 156 11.87 4.92 -10.73
N LEU A 157 12.74 4.51 -11.65
CA LEU A 157 14.19 4.56 -11.43
C LEU A 157 14.73 5.99 -11.32
N VAL A 158 14.26 6.92 -12.18
CA VAL A 158 14.61 8.35 -12.08
C VAL A 158 14.20 8.92 -10.72
N ALA A 159 13.01 8.56 -10.22
CA ALA A 159 12.49 9.05 -8.95
C ALA A 159 13.32 8.61 -7.73
N ILE A 160 14.05 7.49 -7.81
CA ILE A 160 14.95 7.01 -6.75
C ILE A 160 16.16 7.92 -6.58
N ARG A 161 16.59 8.64 -7.63
CA ARG A 161 17.69 9.62 -7.60
C ARG A 161 19.01 9.06 -7.06
N SER A 162 19.42 7.90 -7.56
CA SER A 162 20.71 7.30 -7.20
C SER A 162 21.56 6.97 -8.41
N ALA A 163 22.89 6.96 -8.22
CA ALA A 163 23.84 6.57 -9.26
C ALA A 163 23.55 5.15 -9.77
N LYS A 164 23.17 4.22 -8.87
CA LYS A 164 22.81 2.86 -9.23
C LYS A 164 21.58 2.81 -10.15
N ALA A 165 20.57 3.64 -9.91
CA ALA A 165 19.39 3.71 -10.77
C ALA A 165 19.75 4.27 -12.15
N ASN A 166 20.58 5.30 -12.20
CA ASN A 166 21.06 5.91 -13.44
C ASN A 166 21.86 4.92 -14.29
N ASP A 167 22.76 4.16 -13.65
CA ASP A 167 23.53 3.11 -14.31
C ASP A 167 22.63 2.00 -14.88
N ALA A 168 21.55 1.64 -14.17
CA ALA A 168 20.57 0.67 -14.66
C ALA A 168 19.85 1.18 -15.93
N ILE A 169 19.44 2.45 -15.96
CA ILE A 169 18.81 3.07 -17.13
C ILE A 169 19.79 3.12 -18.31
N VAL A 170 21.03 3.56 -18.10
CA VAL A 170 22.07 3.62 -19.14
C VAL A 170 22.39 2.23 -19.69
N THR A 171 22.44 1.22 -18.82
CA THR A 171 22.65 -0.18 -19.22
C THR A 171 21.50 -0.68 -20.09
N ALA A 172 20.25 -0.41 -19.70
CA ALA A 172 19.09 -0.76 -20.51
C ALA A 172 19.09 -0.05 -21.87
N LEU A 173 19.48 1.23 -21.91
CA LEU A 173 19.56 2.00 -23.16
C LEU A 173 20.53 1.37 -24.17
N ARG A 174 21.70 0.92 -23.70
CA ARG A 174 22.69 0.23 -24.55
C ARG A 174 22.16 -1.08 -25.15
N ASN A 175 21.21 -1.72 -24.47
CA ASN A 175 20.63 -3.00 -24.86
C ASN A 175 19.23 -2.85 -25.50
N ALA A 176 18.74 -1.63 -25.68
CA ALA A 176 17.39 -1.37 -26.19
C ALA A 176 17.23 -1.89 -27.62
N THR A 177 16.22 -2.74 -27.83
CA THR A 177 15.99 -3.44 -29.11
C THR A 177 15.01 -2.73 -30.03
N SER A 178 14.27 -1.74 -29.54
CA SER A 178 13.32 -0.97 -30.33
C SER A 178 13.50 0.54 -30.16
N GLU A 179 13.00 1.30 -31.12
CA GLU A 179 13.03 2.76 -31.08
C GLU A 179 12.19 3.32 -29.93
N GLU A 180 11.06 2.70 -29.61
CA GLU A 180 10.23 3.11 -28.47
C GLU A 180 11.00 3.00 -27.15
N MET A 181 11.68 1.87 -26.91
CA MET A 181 12.51 1.70 -25.73
C MET A 181 13.63 2.75 -25.67
N LYS A 182 14.31 3.00 -26.79
CA LYS A 182 15.36 4.03 -26.86
C LYS A 182 14.84 5.40 -26.49
N ILE A 183 13.68 5.81 -27.02
CA ILE A 183 13.08 7.12 -26.73
C ILE A 183 12.79 7.25 -25.23
N GLN A 184 12.13 6.25 -24.64
CA GLN A 184 11.79 6.28 -23.21
C GLN A 184 13.03 6.33 -22.33
N LEU A 185 14.04 5.52 -22.65
CA LEU A 185 15.29 5.44 -21.87
C LEU A 185 16.16 6.69 -22.04
N VAL A 186 16.23 7.29 -23.23
CA VAL A 186 16.92 8.58 -23.44
C VAL A 186 16.26 9.69 -22.63
N ASN A 187 14.92 9.76 -22.64
CA ASN A 187 14.17 10.72 -21.84
C ASN A 187 14.42 10.53 -20.35
N ALA A 188 14.53 9.29 -19.88
CA ALA A 188 14.84 8.99 -18.50
C ALA A 188 16.28 9.42 -18.14
N VAL A 189 17.28 9.12 -18.98
CA VAL A 189 18.68 9.58 -18.80
C VAL A 189 18.78 11.10 -18.70
N ALA A 190 17.99 11.84 -19.48
CA ALA A 190 17.98 13.30 -19.43
C ALA A 190 17.40 13.89 -18.13
N GLN A 191 16.63 13.11 -17.37
CA GLN A 191 15.96 13.52 -16.13
C GLN A 191 16.67 13.03 -14.85
N SER A 192 17.62 12.11 -14.99
CA SER A 192 18.29 11.40 -13.89
C SER A 192 19.48 12.14 -13.28
#